data_AF-A0A5N4EFH5-F1
#
_entry.id   AF-A0A5N4EFH5-F1
#
_cell.length_a   1.000
_cell.length_b   1.000
_cell.length_c   1.000
_cell.angle_alpha   90.00
_cell.angle_beta   90.00
_cell.angle_gamma   90.00
#
_symmetry.space_group_name_H-M   'P 1'
#
loop_
_entity.id
_entity.type
_entity.pdbx_description
1 polymer ?
#
loop_
_entity_poly.entity_id
_entity_poly.type
_entity_poly.pdbx_seq_one_letter_code
_entity_poly.pdbx_strand_id
1 'polypeptide(L)'
;MIPPTGDDKEVEFIKEIRSVGEGVKSEFFHCIFEEMTKKEYGMFIYPEEGSCMWFPTNPKFEKKRYFFFGMLCGLSLYNLNVANLPFPLALFKKLLDQKPSLEDLKELSPVLGKNLQEVLNDEADDIKEVLGICFSIHWDQNNADLIPDGSSIFVDQSNK
;
A
#
# COMPACT_ATOMS: atom_id res chain seq x y z
N MET A 1 41.54 -11.63 -10.12
CA MET A 1 41.00 -10.30 -10.42
C MET A 1 39.54 -10.32 -9.97
N ILE A 2 39.27 -9.75 -8.79
CA ILE A 2 37.92 -9.64 -8.24
C ILE A 2 37.21 -8.59 -9.11
N PRO A 3 35.99 -8.84 -9.62
CA PRO A 3 35.27 -7.83 -10.39
C PRO A 3 35.05 -6.59 -9.50
N PRO A 4 35.02 -5.37 -10.06
CA PRO A 4 34.68 -4.19 -9.27
C PRO A 4 33.30 -4.43 -8.65
N THR A 5 33.25 -4.43 -7.32
CA THR A 5 32.02 -4.27 -6.55
C THR A 5 31.29 -3.06 -7.11
N GLY A 6 30.03 -3.22 -7.52
CA GLY A 6 29.26 -2.15 -8.15
C GLY A 6 29.34 -0.87 -7.31
N ASP A 7 29.49 0.27 -7.99
CA ASP A 7 29.69 1.59 -7.37
C ASP A 7 28.83 1.75 -6.12
N ASP A 8 29.49 1.79 -4.96
CA ASP A 8 28.81 2.06 -3.71
C ASP A 8 28.34 3.52 -3.74
N LYS A 9 27.03 3.74 -3.60
CA LYS A 9 26.49 5.09 -3.72
C LYS A 9 26.81 5.88 -2.46
N GLU A 10 27.67 6.87 -2.58
CA GLU A 10 27.95 7.83 -1.52
C GLU A 10 26.78 8.80 -1.33
N VAL A 11 26.45 9.07 -0.07
CA VAL A 11 25.43 10.04 0.35
C VAL A 11 26.12 11.07 1.25
N GLU A 12 25.92 12.36 0.94
CA GLU A 12 26.45 13.46 1.73
C GLU A 12 25.34 14.50 1.99
N PHE A 13 25.19 14.94 3.24
CA PHE A 13 24.34 16.08 3.58
C PHE A 13 25.11 17.39 3.35
N ILE A 14 24.56 18.27 2.51
CA ILE A 14 25.19 19.54 2.17
C ILE A 14 25.21 20.43 3.42
N LYS A 15 26.38 21.01 3.74
CA LYS A 15 26.69 21.83 4.94
C LYS A 15 26.94 21.05 6.23
N GLU A 16 27.11 19.73 6.15
CA GLU A 16 27.52 18.92 7.29
C GLU A 16 28.97 18.42 7.16
N ILE A 17 29.56 18.01 8.30
CA ILE A 17 30.88 17.38 8.31
C ILE A 17 30.75 16.02 7.63
N ARG A 18 31.62 15.74 6.65
CA ARG A 18 31.69 14.42 6.02
C ARG A 18 31.97 13.36 7.07
N SER A 19 31.01 12.46 7.27
CA SER A 19 31.19 11.26 8.08
C SER A 19 31.68 10.13 7.19
N VAL A 20 32.63 9.35 7.71
CA VAL A 20 33.22 8.18 7.00
C VAL A 20 32.42 6.90 7.29
N GLY A 21 31.33 7.00 8.06
CA GLY A 21 30.53 5.85 8.50
C GLY A 21 29.22 5.67 7.73
N GLU A 22 28.64 4.47 7.82
CA GLU A 22 27.37 4.11 7.18
C GLU A 22 26.14 4.84 7.76
N GLY A 23 26.29 5.53 8.89
CA GLY A 23 25.21 6.25 9.58
C GLY A 23 24.53 7.30 8.69
N VAL A 24 25.27 7.94 7.79
CA VAL A 24 24.73 8.96 6.87
C VAL A 24 23.71 8.35 5.89
N LYS A 25 23.98 7.14 5.38
CA LYS A 25 23.03 6.43 4.52
C LYS A 25 21.75 6.08 5.29
N SER A 26 21.89 5.67 6.55
CA SER A 26 20.76 5.33 7.40
C SER A 26 19.87 6.52 7.71
N GLU A 27 20.47 7.66 8.07
CA GLU A 27 19.76 8.90 8.30
C GLU A 27 19.07 9.41 7.03
N PHE A 28 19.74 9.31 5.88
CA PHE A 28 19.14 9.66 4.59
C PHE A 28 17.86 8.87 4.29
N PHE A 29 17.90 7.54 4.41
CA PHE A 29 16.71 6.72 4.17
C PHE A 29 15.62 7.01 5.20
N HIS A 30 15.99 7.14 6.48
CA HIS A 30 15.05 7.48 7.55
C HIS A 30 14.30 8.79 7.26
N CYS A 31 15.02 9.89 7.02
CA CYS A 31 14.41 11.20 6.79
C CYS A 31 13.54 11.22 5.52
N ILE A 32 14.00 10.59 4.44
CA ILE A 32 13.22 10.55 3.20
C ILE A 32 11.95 9.73 3.36
N PHE A 33 12.02 8.54 3.96
CA PHE A 33 10.81 7.72 4.13
C PHE A 33 9.85 8.32 5.15
N GLU A 34 10.35 8.89 6.24
CA GLU A 34 9.51 9.63 7.19
C GLU A 34 8.74 10.76 6.51
N GLU A 35 9.38 11.54 5.64
CA GLU A 35 8.69 12.63 4.94
C GLU A 35 7.71 12.12 3.87
N MET A 36 8.13 11.16 3.03
CA MET A 36 7.30 10.67 1.92
C MET A 36 6.06 9.88 2.37
N THR A 37 6.11 9.27 3.57
CA THR A 37 5.00 8.48 4.11
C THR A 37 3.99 9.32 4.90
N LYS A 38 4.27 10.58 5.22
CA LYS A 38 3.29 11.47 5.86
C LYS A 38 2.03 11.61 5.02
N LYS A 39 0.87 11.60 5.68
CA LYS A 39 -0.43 11.81 5.04
C LYS A 39 -0.48 13.15 4.29
N GLU A 40 0.14 14.18 4.85
CA GLU A 40 0.21 15.54 4.30
C GLU A 40 1.08 15.61 3.04
N TYR A 41 2.09 14.72 2.92
CA TYR A 41 2.88 14.60 1.71
C TYR A 41 1.99 14.16 0.53
N GLY A 42 1.04 13.27 0.81
CA GLY A 42 -0.04 12.88 -0.11
C GLY A 42 0.37 11.85 -1.16
N MET A 43 1.47 11.12 -0.93
CA MET A 43 1.89 10.03 -1.81
C MET A 43 1.06 8.75 -1.58
N PHE A 44 0.67 8.52 -0.33
CA PHE A 44 -0.13 7.38 0.10
C PHE A 44 -1.35 7.86 0.90
N ILE A 45 -2.36 7.00 0.95
CA ILE A 45 -3.55 7.17 1.79
C ILE A 45 -3.50 6.19 2.95
N TYR A 46 -4.28 6.50 3.99
CA TYR A 46 -4.49 5.66 5.16
C TYR A 46 -6.01 5.48 5.27
N PRO A 47 -6.58 4.38 4.74
CA PRO A 47 -8.03 4.21 4.60
C PRO A 47 -8.78 4.32 5.93
N GLU A 48 -8.19 3.82 7.01
CA GLU A 48 -8.72 3.89 8.38
C GLU A 48 -7.67 4.48 9.34
N GLU A 49 -8.10 5.00 10.50
CA GLU A 49 -7.17 5.47 11.52
C GLU A 49 -6.29 4.32 12.03
N GLY A 50 -4.96 4.50 12.02
CA GLY A 50 -4.01 3.45 12.41
C GLY A 50 -3.85 2.31 11.39
N SER A 51 -4.46 2.41 10.21
CA SER A 51 -4.29 1.42 9.13
C SER A 51 -2.91 1.48 8.48
N CYS A 52 -2.59 0.43 7.72
CA CYS A 52 -1.48 0.45 6.78
C CYS A 52 -1.69 1.50 5.68
N MET A 53 -0.60 2.03 5.12
CA MET A 53 -0.64 2.93 3.99
C MET A 53 -0.95 2.19 2.68
N TRP A 54 -1.62 2.87 1.76
CA TRP A 54 -1.95 2.33 0.44
C TRP A 54 -1.89 3.39 -0.66
N PHE A 55 -1.98 2.95 -1.91
CA PHE A 55 -1.97 3.84 -3.06
C PHE A 55 -3.33 4.54 -3.23
N PRO A 56 -3.35 5.85 -3.47
CA PRO A 56 -4.59 6.57 -3.78
C PRO A 56 -5.20 6.10 -5.10
N THR A 57 -6.52 6.15 -5.18
CA THR A 57 -7.29 5.95 -6.43
C THR A 57 -7.02 7.06 -7.44
N ASN A 58 -6.85 8.29 -6.95
CA ASN A 58 -6.52 9.47 -7.72
C ASN A 58 -5.16 10.03 -7.26
N PRO A 59 -4.03 9.51 -7.77
CA PRO A 59 -2.71 9.95 -7.35
C PRO A 59 -2.44 11.43 -7.63
N LYS A 60 -2.01 12.16 -6.59
CA LYS A 60 -1.49 13.53 -6.71
C LYS A 60 -0.21 13.61 -7.54
N PHE A 61 0.61 12.56 -7.48
CA PHE A 61 1.92 12.50 -8.13
C PHE A 61 1.90 11.62 -9.39
N GLU A 62 2.76 11.94 -10.34
CA GLU A 62 2.95 11.14 -11.55
C GLU A 62 3.57 9.76 -11.23
N LYS A 63 3.33 8.77 -12.10
CA LYS A 63 3.89 7.41 -11.99
C LYS A 63 5.42 7.39 -11.76
N LYS A 64 6.15 8.35 -12.33
CA LYS A 64 7.60 8.49 -12.16
C LYS A 64 8.02 8.69 -10.71
N ARG A 65 7.21 9.38 -9.90
CA ARG A 65 7.47 9.58 -8.47
C ARG A 65 7.36 8.27 -7.68
N TYR A 66 6.35 7.46 -7.98
CA TYR A 66 6.19 6.12 -7.40
C TYR A 66 7.31 5.17 -7.82
N PHE A 67 7.75 5.26 -9.08
CA PHE A 67 8.93 4.52 -9.55
C PHE A 67 10.18 4.87 -8.74
N PHE A 68 10.43 6.16 -8.47
CA PHE A 68 11.56 6.58 -7.64
C PHE A 68 11.44 6.15 -6.18
N PHE A 69 10.24 6.16 -5.60
CA PHE A 69 10.03 5.58 -4.28
C PHE A 69 10.36 4.09 -4.25
N GLY A 70 9.94 3.32 -5.26
CA GLY A 70 10.32 1.91 -5.40
C GLY A 70 11.85 1.72 -5.52
N MET A 71 12.52 2.57 -6.29
CA MET A 71 13.99 2.58 -6.37
C MET A 71 14.64 2.87 -5.01
N LEU A 72 14.11 3.82 -4.23
CA LEU A 72 14.58 4.11 -2.88
C LEU A 72 14.39 2.91 -1.96
N CYS A 73 13.25 2.21 -2.01
CA CYS A 73 13.02 0.98 -1.25
C CYS A 73 14.06 -0.10 -1.61
N GLY A 74 14.33 -0.30 -2.90
CA GLY A 74 15.34 -1.25 -3.37
C GLY A 74 16.75 -0.89 -2.91
N LEU A 75 17.11 0.40 -2.94
CA LEU A 75 18.38 0.89 -2.44
C LEU A 75 18.50 0.72 -0.92
N SER A 76 17.45 1.02 -0.17
CA SER A 76 17.40 0.82 1.29
C SER A 76 17.64 -0.65 1.63
N LEU A 77 16.93 -1.56 0.95
CA LEU A 77 17.07 -3.00 1.13
C LEU A 77 18.49 -3.48 0.78
N TYR A 78 19.07 -3.01 -0.33
CA TYR A 78 20.43 -3.35 -0.74
C TYR A 78 21.48 -2.91 0.29
N ASN A 79 21.29 -1.74 0.90
CA ASN A 79 22.18 -1.21 1.93
C ASN A 79 21.85 -1.73 3.34
N LEU A 80 21.03 -2.78 3.47
CA LEU A 80 20.58 -3.37 4.75
C LEU A 80 19.96 -2.33 5.71
N ASN A 81 19.37 -1.27 5.15
CA ASN A 81 18.72 -0.24 5.93
C ASN A 81 17.24 -0.55 6.08
N VAL A 82 16.81 -0.71 7.34
CA VAL A 82 15.42 -1.01 7.67
C VAL A 82 14.61 0.27 7.66
N ALA A 83 13.73 0.41 6.65
CA ALA A 83 12.75 1.48 6.59
C ALA A 83 11.43 1.03 7.21
N ASN A 84 10.84 1.86 8.07
CA ASN A 84 9.49 1.61 8.58
C ASN A 84 8.45 2.03 7.54
N LEU A 85 8.05 1.11 6.67
CA LEU A 85 7.04 1.31 5.64
C LEU A 85 5.79 0.48 5.98
N PRO A 86 4.72 1.08 6.52
CA PRO A 86 3.56 0.35 7.00
C PRO A 86 2.64 -0.06 5.85
N PHE A 87 3.13 -0.82 4.87
CA PHE A 87 2.28 -1.43 3.83
C PHE A 87 1.71 -2.77 4.31
N PRO A 88 0.49 -3.14 3.89
CA PRO A 88 -0.05 -4.46 4.18
C PRO A 88 0.68 -5.54 3.37
N LEU A 89 0.54 -6.80 3.80
CA LEU A 89 1.11 -7.97 3.11
C LEU A 89 0.68 -8.06 1.64
N ALA A 90 -0.50 -7.55 1.30
CA ALA A 90 -1.00 -7.42 -0.07
C ALA A 90 0.03 -6.77 -1.02
N LEU A 91 0.79 -5.76 -0.60
CA LEU A 91 1.78 -5.13 -1.47
C LEU A 91 2.87 -6.13 -1.87
N PHE A 92 3.43 -6.82 -0.88
CA PHE A 92 4.52 -7.76 -1.09
C PHE A 92 4.07 -8.96 -1.91
N LYS A 93 2.83 -9.44 -1.69
CA LYS A 93 2.21 -10.44 -2.56
C LYS A 93 2.14 -9.97 -4.01
N LYS A 94 1.67 -8.73 -4.26
CA LYS A 94 1.63 -8.16 -5.62
C LYS A 94 3.01 -8.04 -6.25
N LEU A 95 4.04 -7.68 -5.49
CA LEU A 95 5.43 -7.60 -5.98
C LEU A 95 6.01 -8.98 -6.34
N LEU A 96 5.48 -10.05 -5.76
CA LEU A 96 5.87 -11.45 -6.01
C LEU A 96 4.89 -12.17 -6.95
N ASP A 97 4.04 -11.43 -7.67
CA ASP A 97 3.00 -11.96 -8.55
C ASP A 97 2.02 -12.95 -7.87
N GLN A 98 1.82 -12.79 -6.56
CA GLN A 98 0.84 -13.54 -5.77
C GLN A 98 -0.47 -12.76 -5.65
N LYS A 99 -1.59 -13.48 -5.76
CA LYS A 99 -2.94 -12.91 -5.61
C LYS A 99 -3.21 -12.58 -4.14
N PRO A 100 -3.52 -11.32 -3.78
CA PRO A 100 -4.00 -10.98 -2.43
C PRO A 100 -5.33 -11.67 -2.10
N SER A 101 -5.56 -11.93 -0.82
CA SER A 101 -6.79 -12.51 -0.28
C SER A 101 -7.57 -11.51 0.57
N LEU A 102 -8.76 -11.92 1.02
CA LEU A 102 -9.57 -11.14 1.95
C LEU A 102 -8.85 -10.86 3.27
N GLU A 103 -7.95 -11.75 3.71
CA GLU A 103 -7.13 -11.52 4.90
C GLU A 103 -6.20 -10.32 4.74
N ASP A 104 -5.63 -10.10 3.54
CA ASP A 104 -4.80 -8.93 3.29
C ASP A 104 -5.64 -7.63 3.27
N LEU A 105 -6.91 -7.72 2.86
CA LEU A 105 -7.82 -6.58 2.95
C LEU A 105 -8.19 -6.27 4.41
N LYS A 106 -8.34 -7.28 5.28
CA LYS A 106 -8.56 -7.07 6.72
C LYS A 106 -7.39 -6.37 7.40
N GLU A 107 -6.17 -6.54 6.90
CA GLU A 107 -5.00 -5.79 7.39
C GLU A 107 -5.04 -4.31 6.96
N LEU A 108 -5.47 -4.05 5.72
CA LEU A 108 -5.54 -2.70 5.17
C LEU A 108 -6.76 -1.90 5.66
N SER A 109 -7.91 -2.55 5.73
CA SER A 109 -9.20 -2.00 6.12
C SER A 109 -9.97 -3.05 6.93
N PRO A 110 -9.68 -3.15 8.24
CA PRO A 110 -10.33 -4.10 9.13
C PRO A 110 -11.85 -4.07 9.07
N VAL A 111 -12.47 -2.89 8.95
CA VAL A 111 -13.93 -2.77 8.90
C VAL A 111 -14.47 -3.37 7.61
N LEU A 112 -13.96 -2.93 6.46
CA LEU A 112 -14.41 -3.45 5.17
C LEU A 112 -14.17 -4.96 5.05
N GLY A 113 -12.97 -5.42 5.42
CA GLY A 113 -12.62 -6.84 5.34
C GLY A 113 -13.47 -7.73 6.24
N LYS A 114 -13.88 -7.25 7.43
CA LYS A 114 -14.80 -7.99 8.31
C LYS A 114 -16.23 -8.00 7.76
N ASN A 115 -16.73 -6.87 7.29
CA ASN A 115 -18.07 -6.80 6.71
C ASN A 115 -18.21 -7.74 5.50
N LEU A 116 -17.21 -7.78 4.61
CA LEU A 116 -17.21 -8.72 3.49
C LEU A 116 -17.12 -10.18 3.94
N GLN A 117 -16.40 -10.46 5.02
CA GLN A 117 -16.38 -11.80 5.60
C GLN A 117 -17.75 -12.20 6.18
N GLU A 118 -18.48 -11.27 6.80
CA GLU A 118 -19.84 -11.51 7.28
C GLU A 118 -20.78 -11.84 6.13
N VAL A 119 -20.72 -11.09 5.02
CA VAL A 119 -21.49 -11.39 3.81
C VAL A 119 -21.18 -12.80 3.29
N LEU A 120 -19.90 -13.18 3.22
CA LEU A 120 -19.50 -14.52 2.78
C LEU A 120 -20.02 -15.63 3.71
N ASN A 121 -20.09 -15.37 5.01
CA ASN A 121 -20.55 -16.32 6.02
C ASN A 121 -22.07 -16.35 6.18
N ASP A 122 -22.80 -15.42 5.56
CA ASP A 122 -24.25 -15.33 5.66
C ASP A 122 -24.91 -16.41 4.80
N GLU A 123 -25.59 -17.36 5.42
CA GLU A 123 -26.25 -18.48 4.75
C GLU A 123 -27.76 -18.24 4.50
N ALA A 124 -28.28 -17.07 4.86
CA ALA A 124 -29.68 -16.74 4.66
C ALA A 124 -29.95 -16.28 3.22
N ASP A 125 -31.01 -16.78 2.60
CA ASP A 125 -31.35 -16.48 1.19
C ASP A 125 -32.06 -15.12 1.02
N ASP A 126 -31.73 -14.14 1.87
CA ASP A 126 -32.31 -12.80 1.92
C ASP A 126 -31.26 -11.67 1.99
N ILE A 127 -29.98 -11.96 1.65
CA ILE A 127 -28.88 -10.98 1.57
C ILE A 127 -29.31 -9.71 0.81
N LYS A 128 -29.97 -9.90 -0.33
CA LYS A 128 -30.39 -8.79 -1.19
C LYS A 128 -31.41 -7.89 -0.49
N GLU A 129 -32.38 -8.49 0.19
CA GLU A 129 -33.45 -7.80 0.90
C GLU A 129 -32.96 -7.13 2.19
N VAL A 130 -32.04 -7.79 2.91
CA VAL A 130 -31.54 -7.35 4.22
C VAL A 130 -30.42 -6.33 4.09
N LEU A 131 -29.41 -6.60 3.25
CA LEU A 131 -28.23 -5.76 3.12
C LEU A 131 -28.36 -4.73 1.99
N GLY A 132 -29.07 -5.07 0.90
CA GLY A 132 -29.27 -4.17 -0.24
C GLY A 132 -27.96 -3.72 -0.91
N ILE A 133 -26.88 -4.48 -0.74
CA ILE A 133 -25.55 -4.15 -1.28
C ILE A 133 -25.43 -4.58 -2.74
N CYS A 134 -24.63 -3.83 -3.51
CA CYS A 134 -24.34 -4.08 -4.91
C CYS A 134 -22.84 -4.36 -5.12
N PHE A 135 -22.42 -4.78 -6.31
CA PHE A 135 -21.01 -4.93 -6.68
C PHE A 135 -20.29 -3.58 -6.88
N SER A 136 -20.39 -2.72 -5.88
CA SER A 136 -19.76 -1.41 -5.82
C SER A 136 -19.30 -1.12 -4.40
N ILE A 137 -18.17 -0.42 -4.25
CA ILE A 137 -17.63 -0.03 -2.94
C ILE A 137 -17.43 1.47 -2.85
N HIS A 138 -17.51 2.01 -1.65
CA HIS A 138 -17.01 3.34 -1.34
C HIS A 138 -15.56 3.22 -0.86
N TRP A 139 -14.61 3.65 -1.69
CA TRP A 139 -13.18 3.56 -1.43
C TRP A 139 -12.46 4.85 -1.79
N ASP A 140 -11.60 5.33 -0.89
CA ASP A 140 -10.82 6.56 -1.11
C ASP A 140 -11.69 7.73 -1.60
N GLN A 141 -12.79 7.98 -0.88
CA GLN A 141 -13.77 9.06 -1.16
C GLN A 141 -14.53 8.94 -2.49
N ASN A 142 -14.44 7.80 -3.17
CA ASN A 142 -15.10 7.56 -4.45
C ASN A 142 -15.93 6.28 -4.41
N ASN A 143 -17.03 6.27 -5.15
CA ASN A 143 -17.75 5.01 -5.43
C ASN A 143 -17.10 4.35 -6.65
N ALA A 144 -16.79 3.06 -6.53
CA ALA A 144 -16.18 2.27 -7.58
C ALA A 144 -16.96 0.99 -7.81
N ASP A 145 -17.38 0.76 -9.05
CA ASP A 145 -17.97 -0.51 -9.47
C ASP A 145 -16.87 -1.58 -9.56
N LEU A 146 -17.09 -2.72 -8.91
CA LEU A 146 -16.15 -3.85 -8.87
C LEU A 146 -16.20 -4.70 -10.14
N ILE A 147 -17.33 -4.64 -10.85
CA ILE A 147 -17.60 -5.27 -12.15
C ILE A 147 -18.31 -4.24 -13.03
N PRO A 148 -18.37 -4.41 -14.36
CA PRO A 148 -19.15 -3.51 -15.23
C PRO A 148 -20.59 -3.36 -14.74
N ASP A 149 -21.05 -2.11 -14.59
CA ASP A 149 -22.37 -1.75 -14.05
C ASP A 149 -22.68 -2.35 -12.66
N GLY A 150 -21.63 -2.56 -11.85
CA GLY A 150 -21.71 -3.24 -10.56
C GLY A 150 -22.67 -2.60 -9.56
N SER A 151 -22.83 -1.27 -9.61
CA SER A 151 -23.83 -0.52 -8.83
C SER A 151 -25.29 -0.89 -9.14
N SER A 152 -25.55 -1.58 -10.24
CA SER A 152 -26.88 -2.10 -10.63
C SER A 152 -27.05 -3.61 -10.35
N ILE A 153 -25.99 -4.28 -9.90
CA ILE A 153 -25.97 -5.73 -9.69
C ILE A 153 -25.93 -5.98 -8.18
N PHE A 154 -27.03 -6.51 -7.64
CA PHE A 154 -27.13 -6.88 -6.23
C PHE A 154 -26.30 -8.11 -5.90
N VAL A 155 -25.73 -8.13 -4.70
CA VAL A 155 -25.12 -9.33 -4.14
C VAL A 155 -26.22 -10.25 -3.61
N ASP A 156 -26.10 -11.54 -3.90
CA ASP A 156 -26.97 -12.62 -3.43
C ASP A 156 -26.16 -13.91 -3.19
N GLN A 157 -26.83 -14.98 -2.76
CA GLN A 157 -26.17 -16.26 -2.46
C GLN A 157 -25.43 -16.90 -3.65
N SER A 158 -25.82 -16.58 -4.88
CA SER A 158 -25.22 -17.17 -6.08
C SER A 158 -23.92 -16.49 -6.50
N ASN A 159 -23.67 -15.27 -6.02
CA ASN A 159 -22.59 -14.42 -6.51
C ASN A 159 -21.68 -13.82 -5.43
N LYS A 160 -21.99 -14.01 -4.13
CA LYS A 160 -21.13 -13.62 -3.02
C LYS A 160 -19.74 -14.28 -3.07
#